data_AF-A0A2N7ATY1-F1
#
_entry.id   AF-A0A2N7ATY1-F1
#
_cell.length_a   1.000
_cell.length_b   1.000
_cell.length_c   1.000
_cell.angle_alpha   90.00
_cell.angle_beta   90.00
_cell.angle_gamma   90.00
#
_symmetry.space_group_name_H-M   'P 1'
#
loop_
_entity.id
_entity.type
_entity.pdbx_description
1 polymer ?
#
loop_
_entity_poly.entity_id
_entity_poly.type
_entity_poly.pdbx_seq_one_letter_code
_entity_poly.pdbx_strand_id
1 'polypeptide(L)'
;MKIAVQLDDNKNIIGTVTTNELGAELQVKLFKDKGWTLVDSDPTFSIDNKYQWTVRESDNKLVHVSTGKTPDEETKDAITSLTQQNLDGKLTDAQVQSAITSLTKQNLQLTQDNVSFKSAITSLTQQIADLKTSNTSTETTTK
;
A
#
# COMPACT_ATOMS: atom_id res chain seq x y z
N MET A 1 2.24 -4.27 8.78
CA MET A 1 3.12 -5.22 8.08
C MET A 1 4.23 -4.42 7.44
N LYS A 2 5.47 -4.86 7.60
CA LYS A 2 6.62 -4.24 6.90
C LYS A 2 6.85 -4.87 5.53
N ILE A 3 7.34 -4.05 4.61
CA ILE A 3 7.77 -4.46 3.27
C ILE A 3 9.19 -3.94 3.01
N ALA A 4 9.89 -4.56 2.07
CA ALA A 4 11.18 -4.05 1.61
C ALA A 4 11.02 -3.36 0.27
N VAL A 5 11.62 -2.20 0.13
CA VAL A 5 11.67 -1.44 -1.13
C VAL A 5 13.12 -1.14 -1.49
N GLN A 6 13.46 -1.30 -2.76
CA GLN A 6 14.77 -0.96 -3.29
C GLN A 6 14.69 0.41 -3.94
N LEU A 7 15.59 1.30 -3.56
CA LEU A 7 15.69 2.65 -4.11
C LEU A 7 16.87 2.74 -5.08
N ASP A 8 16.68 3.48 -6.17
CA ASP A 8 17.79 3.97 -7.00
C ASP A 8 18.42 5.25 -6.39
N ASP A 9 19.43 5.80 -7.06
CA ASP A 9 20.13 7.02 -6.62
C ASP A 9 19.21 8.26 -6.58
N ASN A 10 18.12 8.25 -7.35
CA ASN A 10 17.11 9.30 -7.39
C ASN A 10 15.95 9.04 -6.41
N LYS A 11 16.09 8.03 -5.54
CA LYS A 11 15.07 7.59 -4.57
C LYS A 11 13.78 7.06 -5.22
N ASN A 12 13.82 6.65 -6.48
CA ASN A 12 12.69 5.95 -7.08
C ASN A 12 12.66 4.49 -6.62
N ILE A 13 11.47 3.95 -6.40
CA ILE A 13 11.31 2.53 -6.07
C ILE A 13 11.49 1.69 -7.33
N ILE A 14 12.58 0.91 -7.37
CA ILE A 14 12.92 0.01 -8.49
C ILE A 14 12.58 -1.45 -8.18
N GLY A 15 12.55 -1.84 -6.91
CA GLY A 15 12.27 -3.21 -6.45
C GLY A 15 11.41 -3.25 -5.20
N THR A 16 10.64 -4.32 -5.01
CA THR A 16 9.76 -4.50 -3.86
C THR A 16 9.74 -5.95 -3.40
N VAL A 17 9.59 -6.17 -2.08
CA VAL A 17 9.24 -7.46 -1.48
C VAL A 17 8.10 -7.21 -0.49
N THR A 18 6.90 -7.63 -0.89
CA THR A 18 5.64 -7.35 -0.18
C THR A 18 4.95 -8.62 0.34
N THR A 19 5.58 -9.79 0.18
CA THR A 19 4.95 -11.10 0.43
C THR A 19 4.72 -11.39 1.90
N ASN A 20 5.68 -11.07 2.76
CA ASN A 20 5.56 -11.14 4.23
C ASN A 20 6.71 -10.39 4.90
N GLU A 21 6.55 -10.11 6.20
CA GLU A 21 7.49 -9.32 7.00
C GLU A 21 8.87 -9.99 7.12
N LEU A 22 8.93 -11.31 7.35
CA LEU A 22 10.18 -12.06 7.42
C LEU A 22 10.97 -11.99 6.10
N GLY A 23 10.29 -12.11 4.97
CA GLY A 23 10.88 -12.01 3.63
C GLY A 23 11.43 -10.62 3.36
N ALA A 24 10.69 -9.57 3.76
CA ALA A 24 11.16 -8.20 3.67
C ALA A 24 12.40 -7.94 4.52
N GLU A 25 12.40 -8.38 5.78
CA GLU A 25 13.55 -8.26 6.69
C GLU A 25 14.78 -9.00 6.16
N LEU A 26 14.60 -10.23 5.66
CA LEU A 26 15.67 -11.02 5.05
C LEU A 26 16.23 -10.34 3.81
N GLN A 27 15.38 -9.77 2.95
CA GLN A 27 15.81 -9.04 1.75
C GLN A 27 16.73 -7.88 2.11
N VAL A 28 16.33 -7.04 3.07
CA VAL A 28 17.15 -5.91 3.53
C VAL A 28 18.45 -6.39 4.17
N LYS A 29 18.40 -7.47 4.96
CA LYS A 29 19.59 -8.03 5.62
C LYS A 29 20.62 -8.60 4.63
N LEU A 30 20.16 -9.34 3.62
CA LEU A 30 21.04 -9.99 2.64
C LEU A 30 21.59 -8.99 1.61
N PHE A 31 20.86 -7.91 1.32
CA PHE A 31 21.19 -6.96 0.27
C PHE A 31 21.32 -5.51 0.79
N LYS A 32 21.82 -5.35 2.02
CA LYS A 32 21.97 -4.05 2.70
C LYS A 32 22.69 -2.98 1.86
N ASP A 33 23.67 -3.39 1.04
CA ASP A 33 24.49 -2.49 0.23
C ASP A 33 23.91 -2.25 -1.17
N LYS A 34 22.64 -2.62 -1.40
CA LYS A 34 21.96 -2.53 -2.70
C LYS A 34 20.74 -1.60 -2.69
N GLY A 35 20.65 -0.71 -1.70
CA GLY A 35 19.58 0.29 -1.61
C GLY A 35 18.24 -0.26 -1.11
N TRP A 36 18.22 -1.45 -0.48
CA TRP A 36 17.02 -2.00 0.14
C TRP A 36 16.74 -1.36 1.49
N THR A 37 15.51 -0.90 1.68
CA THR A 37 15.02 -0.27 2.91
C THR A 37 13.74 -0.95 3.38
N LEU A 38 13.62 -1.14 4.70
CA LEU A 38 12.43 -1.68 5.33
C LEU A 38 11.48 -0.53 5.69
N VAL A 39 10.24 -0.61 5.24
CA VAL A 39 9.22 0.42 5.46
C VAL A 39 7.90 -0.21 5.89
N ASP A 40 7.06 0.56 6.58
CA ASP A 40 5.68 0.13 6.83
C ASP A 40 4.88 0.16 5.53
N SER A 41 4.12 -0.90 5.27
CA SER A 41 3.24 -0.97 4.09
C SER A 41 2.13 0.06 4.21
N ASP A 42 1.83 0.73 3.10
CA ASP A 42 0.64 1.56 2.95
C ASP A 42 -0.43 0.77 2.17
N PRO A 43 -1.72 0.76 2.58
CA PRO A 43 -2.79 0.07 1.86
C PRO A 43 -3.03 0.57 0.43
N THR A 44 -2.65 1.80 0.13
CA THR A 44 -2.82 2.42 -1.20
C THR A 44 -1.60 2.23 -2.10
N PHE A 45 -0.51 1.70 -1.55
CA PHE A 45 0.68 1.38 -2.32
C PHE A 45 0.41 0.19 -3.25
N SER A 46 0.66 0.37 -4.55
CA SER A 46 0.62 -0.70 -5.55
C SER A 46 1.96 -0.82 -6.28
N ILE A 47 2.34 -2.06 -6.59
CA ILE A 47 3.56 -2.33 -7.36
C ILE A 47 3.43 -1.76 -8.79
N ASP A 48 2.22 -1.74 -9.34
CA ASP A 48 1.95 -1.26 -10.70
C ASP A 48 2.15 0.26 -10.83
N ASN A 49 1.98 1.01 -9.75
CA ASN A 49 2.18 2.45 -9.70
C ASN A 49 3.34 2.89 -8.80
N LYS A 50 4.28 1.98 -8.48
CA LYS A 50 5.41 2.25 -7.57
C LYS A 50 6.27 3.47 -7.94
N TYR A 51 6.27 3.87 -9.22
CA TYR A 51 6.98 5.06 -9.71
C TYR A 51 6.39 6.37 -9.18
N GLN A 52 5.17 6.35 -8.62
CA GLN A 52 4.55 7.48 -7.94
C GLN A 52 4.99 7.61 -6.49
N TRP A 53 5.78 6.66 -5.99
CA TRP A 53 6.12 6.50 -4.59
C TRP A 53 7.63 6.57 -4.34
N THR A 54 7.99 7.03 -3.15
CA THR A 54 9.35 7.02 -2.62
C THR A 54 9.33 6.79 -1.11
N VAL A 55 10.50 6.75 -0.48
CA VAL A 55 10.66 6.66 0.97
C VAL A 55 11.16 7.99 1.51
N ARG A 56 10.40 8.58 2.44
CA ARG A 56 10.80 9.82 3.10
C ARG A 56 11.89 9.56 4.13
N GLU A 57 13.03 10.23 3.99
CA GLU A 57 14.21 9.97 4.83
C GLU A 57 14.00 10.29 6.32
N SER A 58 13.10 11.22 6.65
CA SER A 58 12.88 11.65 8.04
C SER A 58 12.24 10.58 8.92
N ASP A 59 11.44 9.69 8.35
CA ASP A 59 10.64 8.70 9.10
C ASP A 59 10.47 7.35 8.40
N ASN A 60 11.15 7.13 7.28
CA ASN A 60 11.08 5.91 6.47
C ASN A 60 9.67 5.50 6.03
N LYS A 61 8.77 6.46 5.85
CA LYS A 61 7.42 6.18 5.33
C LYS A 61 7.39 6.19 3.81
N LEU A 62 6.49 5.38 3.26
CA LEU A 62 6.07 5.47 1.87
C LEU A 62 5.27 6.74 1.63
N VAL A 63 5.68 7.51 0.62
CA VAL A 63 5.08 8.80 0.30
C VAL A 63 4.94 8.98 -1.19
N HIS A 64 3.99 9.80 -1.61
CA HIS A 64 3.89 10.20 -3.01
C HIS A 64 5.03 11.17 -3.36
N VAL A 65 5.68 10.91 -4.49
CA VAL A 65 6.79 11.74 -5.00
C VAL A 65 6.34 13.19 -5.22
N SER A 66 5.09 13.41 -5.65
CA SER A 66 4.54 14.72 -5.97
C SER A 66 4.38 15.65 -4.76
N THR A 67 4.11 15.09 -3.58
CA THR A 67 3.76 15.86 -2.38
C THR A 67 4.75 15.66 -1.23
N GLY A 68 5.55 14.59 -1.28
CA GLY A 68 6.39 14.13 -0.18
C GLY A 68 5.59 13.60 1.02
N LYS A 69 4.27 13.42 0.89
CA LYS A 69 3.34 13.08 1.98
C LYS A 69 2.81 11.66 1.87
N THR A 70 2.40 11.10 3.00
CA THR A 70 1.58 9.88 3.00
C THR A 70 0.16 10.22 2.54
N PRO A 71 -0.61 9.26 2.01
CA PRO A 71 -2.03 9.47 1.68
C PRO A 71 -2.85 10.05 2.85
N ASP A 72 -2.57 9.62 4.07
CA ASP A 72 -3.22 10.12 5.28
C ASP A 72 -2.91 11.60 5.55
N GLU A 73 -1.66 12.02 5.35
CA GLU A 73 -1.26 13.42 5.50
C GLU A 73 -1.87 14.29 4.40
N GLU A 74 -1.90 13.81 3.16
CA GLU A 74 -2.58 14.50 2.04
C GLU A 74 -4.07 14.69 2.33
N THR A 75 -4.72 13.65 2.87
CA THR A 75 -6.13 13.68 3.25
C THR A 75 -6.38 14.68 4.38
N LYS A 76 -5.53 14.69 5.41
CA LYS A 76 -5.61 15.67 6.51
C LYS A 76 -5.44 17.09 6.02
N ASP A 77 -4.45 17.34 5.16
CA ASP A 77 -4.21 18.67 4.60
C ASP A 77 -5.39 19.14 3.73
N ALA A 78 -5.96 18.25 2.93
CA ALA A 78 -7.14 18.55 2.13
C ALA A 78 -8.33 18.93 3.03
N ILE A 79 -8.60 18.15 4.09
CA ILE A 79 -9.65 18.44 5.06
C ILE A 79 -9.40 19.78 5.75
N THR A 80 -8.19 20.02 6.27
CA THR A 80 -7.84 21.28 6.93
C THR A 80 -8.00 22.48 6.01
N SER A 81 -7.57 22.36 4.75
CA SER A 81 -7.74 23.42 3.74
C SER A 81 -9.21 23.71 3.47
N LEU A 82 -10.04 22.67 3.32
CA LEU A 82 -11.48 22.81 3.12
C LEU A 82 -12.16 23.43 4.34
N THR A 83 -11.82 23.00 5.56
CA THR A 83 -12.34 23.57 6.79
C THR A 83 -11.97 25.04 6.90
N GLN A 84 -10.72 25.42 6.62
CA GLN A 84 -10.31 26.83 6.66
C GLN A 84 -11.04 27.67 5.61
N GLN A 85 -11.20 27.17 4.37
CA GLN A 85 -11.94 27.89 3.33
C GLN A 85 -13.43 28.02 3.66
N ASN A 86 -14.02 27.03 4.34
CA ASN A 86 -15.39 27.11 4.85
C ASN A 86 -15.52 28.17 5.94
N LEU A 87 -14.61 28.15 6.94
CA LEU A 87 -14.57 29.14 8.02
C LEU A 87 -14.34 30.56 7.51
N ASP A 88 -13.53 30.74 6.46
CA ASP A 88 -13.32 32.01 5.78
C ASP A 88 -14.52 32.47 4.92
N GLY A 89 -15.58 31.66 4.82
CA GLY A 89 -16.77 31.93 3.99
C GLY A 89 -16.49 31.92 2.49
N LYS A 90 -15.38 31.29 2.06
CA LYS A 90 -14.90 31.28 0.66
C LYS A 90 -15.41 30.10 -0.15
N LEU A 91 -16.02 29.10 0.50
CA LEU A 91 -16.60 27.96 -0.20
C LEU A 91 -18.09 28.18 -0.47
N THR A 92 -18.47 27.95 -1.72
CA THR A 92 -19.86 27.76 -2.12
C THR A 92 -20.28 26.31 -1.84
N ASP A 93 -21.59 26.06 -1.66
CA ASP A 93 -22.14 24.71 -1.42
C ASP A 93 -21.69 23.69 -2.47
N ALA A 94 -21.47 24.13 -3.72
CA ALA A 94 -20.96 23.30 -4.82
C ALA A 94 -19.51 22.83 -4.61
N GLN A 95 -18.64 23.67 -4.03
CA GLN A 95 -17.25 23.31 -3.74
C GLN A 95 -17.15 22.35 -2.55
N VAL A 96 -18.02 22.53 -1.55
CA VAL A 96 -18.16 21.57 -0.44
C VAL A 96 -18.65 20.22 -0.96
N GLN A 97 -19.67 20.19 -1.82
CA GLN A 97 -20.16 18.95 -2.45
C GLN A 97 -19.11 18.25 -3.29
N SER A 98 -18.31 18.98 -4.07
CA SER A 98 -17.24 18.40 -4.89
C SER A 98 -16.16 17.76 -4.03
N ALA A 99 -15.76 18.44 -2.95
CA ALA A 99 -14.78 17.92 -2.00
C ALA A 99 -15.29 16.65 -1.28
N ILE A 100 -16.54 16.67 -0.79
CA ILE A 100 -17.18 15.49 -0.20
C ILE A 100 -17.21 14.36 -1.23
N THR A 101 -17.58 14.64 -2.48
CA THR A 101 -17.65 13.64 -3.54
C THR A 101 -16.28 13.00 -3.82
N SER A 102 -15.20 13.79 -3.87
CA SER A 102 -13.84 13.25 -4.03
C SER A 102 -13.41 12.41 -2.83
N LEU A 103 -13.68 12.87 -1.61
CA LEU A 103 -13.36 12.14 -0.39
C LEU A 103 -14.16 10.82 -0.29
N THR A 104 -15.43 10.85 -0.70
CA THR A 104 -16.29 9.66 -0.77
C THR A 104 -15.79 8.70 -1.84
N LYS A 105 -15.39 9.18 -3.03
CA LYS A 105 -14.79 8.33 -4.08
C LYS A 105 -13.51 7.66 -3.60
N GLN A 106 -12.62 8.40 -2.93
CA GLN A 106 -11.39 7.86 -2.38
C GLN A 106 -11.66 6.78 -1.31
N ASN A 107 -12.63 7.01 -0.43
CA ASN A 107 -13.06 6.02 0.57
C ASN A 107 -13.77 4.79 -0.04
N LEU A 108 -14.57 4.99 -1.09
CA LEU A 108 -15.18 3.88 -1.83
C LEU A 108 -14.11 3.02 -2.51
N GLN A 109 -13.12 3.65 -3.15
CA GLN A 109 -11.98 2.97 -3.76
C GLN A 109 -11.21 2.15 -2.72
N LEU A 110 -10.85 2.76 -1.58
CA LEU A 110 -10.24 2.05 -0.45
C LEU A 110 -11.07 0.84 0.02
N THR A 111 -12.40 0.99 0.08
CA THR A 111 -13.29 -0.11 0.48
C THR A 111 -13.30 -1.23 -0.57
N GLN A 112 -13.33 -0.87 -1.85
CA GLN A 112 -13.38 -1.81 -2.97
C GLN A 112 -12.05 -2.59 -3.11
N ASP A 113 -10.93 -1.90 -2.89
CA ASP A 113 -9.60 -2.49 -2.88
C ASP A 113 -9.45 -3.46 -1.70
N ASN A 114 -9.95 -3.10 -0.51
CA ASN A 114 -10.01 -4.00 0.65
C ASN A 114 -10.87 -5.25 0.41
N VAL A 115 -12.02 -5.11 -0.26
CA VAL A 115 -12.88 -6.25 -0.62
C VAL A 115 -12.16 -7.16 -1.62
N SER A 116 -11.47 -6.58 -2.60
CA SER A 116 -10.70 -7.32 -3.61
C SER A 116 -9.50 -8.05 -3.00
N PHE A 117 -8.81 -7.45 -2.02
CA PHE A 117 -7.78 -8.15 -1.27
C PHE A 117 -8.35 -9.31 -0.45
N LYS A 118 -9.49 -9.13 0.22
CA LYS A 118 -10.13 -10.18 1.02
C LYS A 118 -10.55 -11.37 0.16
N SER A 119 -11.09 -11.13 -1.03
CA SER A 119 -11.46 -12.20 -1.97
C SER A 119 -10.22 -12.91 -2.53
N ALA A 120 -9.15 -12.18 -2.87
CA ALA A 120 -7.88 -12.76 -3.28
C ALA A 120 -7.25 -13.64 -2.18
N ILE A 121 -7.24 -13.17 -0.93
CA ILE A 121 -6.79 -13.95 0.23
C ILE A 121 -7.63 -15.22 0.41
N THR A 122 -8.95 -15.12 0.24
CA THR A 122 -9.86 -16.27 0.35
C THR A 122 -9.57 -17.31 -0.74
N SER A 123 -9.39 -16.87 -1.99
CA SER A 123 -9.06 -17.75 -3.11
C SER A 123 -7.70 -18.42 -2.95
N LEU A 124 -6.68 -17.68 -2.51
CA LEU A 124 -5.36 -18.23 -2.19
C LEU A 124 -5.43 -19.25 -1.06
N THR A 125 -6.22 -18.98 -0.02
CA THR A 125 -6.43 -19.92 1.10
C THR A 125 -7.07 -21.22 0.62
N GLN A 126 -8.05 -21.14 -0.29
CA GLN A 126 -8.70 -22.31 -0.87
C GLN A 126 -7.72 -23.15 -1.71
N GLN A 127 -6.92 -22.52 -2.56
CA GLN A 127 -5.92 -23.22 -3.38
C GLN A 127 -4.87 -23.94 -2.52
N ILE A 128 -4.45 -23.35 -1.40
CA ILE A 128 -3.53 -23.99 -0.45
C ILE A 128 -4.17 -25.21 0.22
N ALA A 129 -5.45 -25.13 0.57
CA ALA A 129 -6.19 -26.25 1.15
C ALA A 129 -6.30 -27.42 0.14
N ASP A 130 -6.62 -27.11 -1.12
CA ASP A 130 -6.79 -28.10 -2.19
C ASP A 130 -5.46 -28.78 -2.57
N LEU A 131 -4.35 -28.05 -2.53
CA LEU A 131 -3.00 -28.61 -2.72
C LEU A 131 -2.60 -29.55 -1.58
N LYS A 132 -2.96 -29.21 -0.33
CA LYS A 132 -2.66 -30.07 0.84
C LYS A 132 -3.45 -31.38 0.81
N THR A 133 -4.71 -31.36 0.36
CA THR A 133 -5.55 -32.57 0.23
C THR A 133 -5.15 -33.42 -0.97
N SER A 134 -4.67 -32.81 -2.05
CA SER A 134 -4.15 -33.51 -3.23
C SER A 134 -2.84 -34.27 -2.93
N ASN A 135 -1.94 -33.68 -2.12
CA ASN A 135 -0.70 -34.33 -1.70
C ASN A 135 -0.89 -35.47 -0.68
N THR A 136 -2.01 -35.51 0.06
CA THR A 136 -2.30 -36.63 0.99
C THR A 136 -2.87 -37.86 0.30
N SER A 137 -3.35 -37.72 -0.94
CA SER A 137 -3.92 -38.84 -1.70
C SER A 137 -2.88 -39.67 -2.47
N THR A 138 -1.62 -39.24 -2.50
CA THR A 138 -0.51 -39.93 -3.20
C THR A 138 0.35 -40.83 -2.31
N GLU A 139 0.16 -40.84 -0.99
CA GLU A 139 0.99 -41.65 -0.07
C GLU A 139 0.38 -43.03 0.30
N THR A 140 -0.85 -43.35 -0.10
CA THR A 140 -1.53 -44.60 0.35
C THR A 140 -1.52 -45.77 -0.63
N THR A 141 -0.70 -45.76 -1.69
CA THR A 141 -0.62 -46.89 -2.64
C THR A 141 0.80 -47.40 -2.85
N THR A 142 1.50 -47.79 -1.78
CA THR A 142 2.56 -48.81 -1.90
C THR A 142 2.76 -49.57 -0.59
N LYS A 143 2.01 -50.66 -0.40
CA LYS A 143 2.55 -51.92 0.12
C LYS A 143 1.61 -53.09 -0.15
#